data_AF-A0A972JE40-F1
#
_entry.id   AF-A0A972JE40-F1
#
_cell.length_a   1.000
_cell.length_b   1.000
_cell.length_c   1.000
_cell.angle_alpha   90.00
_cell.angle_beta   90.00
_cell.angle_gamma   90.00
#
_symmetry.space_group_name_H-M   'P 1'
#
loop_
_entity.id
_entity.type
_entity.pdbx_description
1 polymer ?
#
loop_
_entity_poly.entity_id
_entity_poly.type
_entity_poly.pdbx_seq_one_letter_code
_entity_poly.pdbx_strand_id
1 'polypeptide(L)'
;DFDGYTSGASTVTCYGAAIPAGYVATLTAIDCNDAVAAINPGHAEVLYNGVDDNCDGNLDEGFQLLSNVINAQCGITLAAINSVIQVTTFPNITMYRYRVYKIVGGVPTGAPQYVERPQGYFSFTNMASYDYASTYSIQVELQR
;
A
#
# COMPACT_ATOMS: atom_id res chain seq x y z
N ASP A 1 24.18 2.33 1.66
CA ASP A 1 24.42 0.93 1.14
C ASP A 1 24.94 0.86 -0.34
N PHE A 2 25.72 1.84 -0.80
CA PHE A 2 26.29 1.96 -2.17
C PHE A 2 25.31 2.33 -3.30
N ASP A 3 24.10 2.74 -3.00
CA ASP A 3 23.13 3.26 -3.98
C ASP A 3 23.34 4.74 -4.36
N GLY A 4 24.16 5.47 -3.59
CA GLY A 4 24.50 6.87 -3.81
C GLY A 4 23.68 7.88 -3.00
N TYR A 5 22.87 7.43 -2.04
CA TYR A 5 22.09 8.29 -1.14
C TYR A 5 22.65 8.24 0.30
N THR A 6 22.24 9.20 1.16
CA THR A 6 22.74 9.29 2.55
C THR A 6 21.63 9.78 3.49
N SER A 7 21.63 9.33 4.75
CA SER A 7 20.58 9.67 5.75
C SER A 7 20.67 11.05 6.41
N GLY A 8 21.55 11.93 5.94
CA GLY A 8 21.63 13.33 6.38
C GLY A 8 22.99 13.79 6.93
N ALA A 9 23.26 15.08 6.66
CA ALA A 9 24.40 15.92 7.05
C ALA A 9 25.80 15.32 6.86
N SER A 10 26.31 15.40 5.62
CA SER A 10 27.75 15.27 5.37
C SER A 10 28.43 16.64 5.31
N THR A 11 29.56 16.71 6.00
CA THR A 11 30.44 17.88 6.03
C THR A 11 31.10 18.05 4.66
N VAL A 12 31.16 19.29 4.14
CA VAL A 12 31.91 19.59 2.91
C VAL A 12 33.39 19.27 3.17
N THR A 13 33.84 18.12 2.68
CA THR A 13 35.23 17.70 2.79
C THR A 13 35.93 18.03 1.48
N CYS A 14 37.07 18.72 1.53
CA CYS A 14 37.86 19.04 0.35
C CYS A 14 38.55 17.75 -0.14
N TYR A 15 37.99 17.07 -1.14
CA TYR A 15 38.44 15.73 -1.59
C TYR A 15 39.43 15.75 -2.78
N GLY A 16 40.05 16.88 -3.10
CA GLY A 16 41.01 16.97 -4.22
C GLY A 16 40.35 16.79 -5.59
N ALA A 17 41.08 16.27 -6.58
CA ALA A 17 40.64 16.23 -7.99
C ALA A 17 39.60 15.14 -8.31
N ALA A 18 39.38 14.15 -7.43
CA ALA A 18 38.45 13.05 -7.66
C ALA A 18 37.76 12.63 -6.36
N ILE A 19 36.46 12.31 -6.46
CA ILE A 19 35.66 11.82 -5.35
C ILE A 19 36.17 10.42 -4.96
N PRO A 20 36.47 10.15 -3.68
CA PRO A 20 36.88 8.81 -3.24
C PRO A 20 35.79 7.78 -3.50
N ALA A 21 36.17 6.53 -3.76
CA ALA A 21 35.22 5.44 -3.96
C ALA A 21 34.30 5.30 -2.74
N GLY A 22 32.99 5.28 -2.97
CA GLY A 22 31.97 5.21 -1.91
C GLY A 22 31.43 6.56 -1.41
N TYR A 23 31.87 7.68 -1.98
CA TYR A 23 31.37 9.02 -1.65
C TYR A 23 30.66 9.66 -2.85
N VAL A 24 29.69 10.55 -2.57
CA VAL A 24 28.94 11.31 -3.58
C VAL A 24 29.20 12.81 -3.44
N ALA A 25 29.36 13.52 -4.56
CA ALA A 25 29.72 14.95 -4.57
C ALA A 25 28.57 15.90 -4.22
N THR A 26 27.33 15.46 -4.46
CA THR A 26 26.13 16.27 -4.26
C THR A 26 25.03 15.37 -3.71
N LEU A 27 24.42 15.76 -2.60
CA LEU A 27 23.25 15.09 -2.06
C LEU A 27 22.08 15.28 -3.02
N THR A 28 21.64 14.21 -3.67
CA THR A 28 20.47 14.23 -4.55
C THR A 28 19.16 14.17 -3.77
N ALA A 29 19.14 13.52 -2.59
CA ALA A 29 18.06 13.55 -1.61
C ALA A 29 18.44 12.74 -0.34
N ILE A 30 17.61 12.78 0.71
CA ILE A 30 17.84 12.08 1.98
C ILE A 30 17.38 10.64 1.86
N ASP A 31 18.29 9.71 2.15
CA ASP A 31 17.98 8.28 2.28
C ASP A 31 17.27 8.01 3.60
N CYS A 32 16.05 7.47 3.53
CA CYS A 32 15.27 7.10 4.68
C CYS A 32 15.73 5.76 5.30
N ASN A 33 16.51 4.92 4.59
CA ASN A 33 17.09 3.69 5.10
C ASN A 33 18.42 3.25 4.41
N ASP A 34 19.54 3.83 4.83
CA ASP A 34 20.92 3.59 4.32
C ASP A 34 21.49 2.17 4.56
N ALA A 35 20.66 1.26 5.08
CA ALA A 35 20.97 -0.16 5.21
C ALA A 35 20.38 -1.01 4.06
N VAL A 36 19.51 -0.45 3.21
CA VAL A 36 18.73 -1.17 2.20
C VAL A 36 18.70 -0.41 0.88
N ALA A 37 19.49 -0.85 -0.10
CA ALA A 37 19.67 -0.14 -1.38
C ALA A 37 18.41 -0.02 -2.25
N ALA A 38 17.34 -0.72 -1.87
CA ALA A 38 16.02 -0.65 -2.49
C ALA A 38 15.10 0.37 -1.82
N ILE A 39 15.56 1.08 -0.79
CA ILE A 39 14.83 2.13 -0.08
C ILE A 39 15.63 3.41 -0.24
N ASN A 40 15.29 4.22 -1.24
CA ASN A 40 16.00 5.46 -1.53
C ASN A 40 15.16 6.44 -2.36
N PRO A 41 15.53 7.74 -2.38
CA PRO A 41 14.79 8.75 -3.12
C PRO A 41 14.47 8.39 -4.58
N GLY A 42 13.17 8.33 -4.88
CA GLY A 42 12.67 8.05 -6.22
C GLY A 42 12.75 6.58 -6.65
N HIS A 43 12.98 5.65 -5.72
CA HIS A 43 12.78 4.22 -5.96
C HIS A 43 11.33 3.94 -6.40
N ALA A 44 11.10 2.79 -7.05
CA ALA A 44 9.73 2.35 -7.31
C ALA A 44 9.15 1.76 -6.00
N GLU A 45 7.98 2.23 -5.61
CA GLU A 45 7.25 1.67 -4.47
C GLU A 45 7.01 0.18 -4.63
N VAL A 46 7.47 -0.60 -3.64
CA VAL A 46 7.06 -1.98 -3.49
C VAL A 46 5.76 -1.97 -2.73
N LEU A 47 4.68 -1.78 -3.51
CA LEU A 47 3.33 -1.71 -2.99
C LEU A 47 3.11 -2.76 -1.91
N TYR A 48 2.61 -2.29 -0.76
CA TYR A 48 2.07 -3.07 0.33
C TYR A 48 3.09 -3.67 1.32
N ASN A 49 4.36 -3.28 1.24
CA ASN A 49 5.35 -3.70 2.24
C ASN A 49 5.32 -2.82 3.51
N GLY A 50 4.59 -1.69 3.50
CA GLY A 50 4.50 -0.75 4.62
C GLY A 50 5.79 0.04 4.85
N VAL A 51 6.63 0.14 3.81
CA VAL A 51 7.89 0.87 3.77
C VAL A 51 7.71 2.03 2.78
N ASP A 52 8.31 3.16 3.09
CA ASP A 52 8.49 4.28 2.16
C ASP A 52 9.70 3.93 1.30
N ASP A 53 9.51 3.18 0.21
CA ASP A 53 10.65 2.71 -0.60
C ASP A 53 11.31 3.86 -1.35
N ASN A 54 10.55 4.92 -1.66
CA ASN A 54 11.04 6.03 -2.45
C ASN A 54 11.41 7.29 -1.65
N CYS A 55 11.35 7.20 -0.33
CA CYS A 55 11.65 8.26 0.64
C CYS A 55 10.92 9.59 0.39
N ASP A 56 9.69 9.56 -0.13
CA ASP A 56 8.87 10.75 -0.39
C ASP A 56 7.98 11.15 0.80
N GLY A 57 7.98 10.34 1.86
CA GLY A 57 7.21 10.54 3.09
C GLY A 57 5.81 9.93 3.03
N ASN A 58 5.42 9.29 1.94
CA ASN A 58 4.24 8.46 1.84
C ASN A 58 4.63 6.98 1.90
N LEU A 59 3.66 6.13 2.18
CA LEU A 59 3.85 4.68 2.18
C LEU A 59 3.02 4.10 1.05
N ASP A 60 3.61 3.19 0.28
CA ASP A 60 2.94 2.34 -0.69
C ASP A 60 2.12 3.10 -1.76
N GLU A 61 2.58 4.26 -2.24
CA GLU A 61 1.90 5.02 -3.28
C GLU A 61 2.15 4.48 -4.71
N GLY A 62 1.28 4.86 -5.66
CA GLY A 62 1.34 4.35 -7.04
C GLY A 62 0.18 3.40 -7.41
N PHE A 63 0.37 2.57 -8.45
CA PHE A 63 -0.67 1.75 -9.08
C PHE A 63 -1.11 0.58 -8.19
N GLN A 64 -1.87 0.88 -7.14
CA GLN A 64 -2.77 -0.07 -6.53
C GLN A 64 -3.75 -0.56 -7.60
N LEU A 65 -3.90 -1.89 -7.76
CA LEU A 65 -5.10 -2.45 -8.40
C LEU A 65 -6.28 -2.15 -7.48
N LEU A 66 -6.79 -0.91 -7.55
CA LEU A 66 -7.93 -0.46 -6.78
C LEU A 66 -9.14 -1.26 -7.23
N SER A 67 -9.69 -2.08 -6.34
CA SER A 67 -11.02 -2.66 -6.52
C SER A 67 -12.04 -1.68 -5.99
N ASN A 68 -12.97 -1.18 -6.79
CA ASN A 68 -14.19 -0.59 -6.23
C ASN A 68 -15.27 -1.66 -6.15
N VAL A 69 -16.17 -1.53 -5.17
CA VAL A 69 -17.37 -2.37 -5.07
C VAL A 69 -18.40 -1.91 -6.11
N ILE A 70 -18.10 -2.12 -7.38
CA ILE A 70 -18.94 -1.82 -8.54
C ILE A 70 -18.92 -3.00 -9.52
N ASN A 71 -19.98 -3.16 -10.33
CA ASN A 71 -20.13 -4.30 -11.24
C ASN A 71 -18.96 -4.42 -12.25
N ALA A 72 -18.42 -3.29 -12.71
CA ALA A 72 -17.31 -3.28 -13.67
C ALA A 72 -15.99 -3.86 -13.13
N GLN A 73 -15.87 -4.04 -11.80
CA GLN A 73 -14.68 -4.55 -11.13
C GLN A 73 -14.93 -5.88 -10.42
N CYS A 74 -16.06 -6.54 -10.68
CA CYS A 74 -16.28 -7.91 -10.25
C CYS A 74 -15.34 -8.87 -11.00
N GLY A 75 -14.81 -9.87 -10.29
CA GLY A 75 -13.96 -10.91 -10.87
C GLY A 75 -12.47 -10.56 -10.95
N ILE A 76 -12.03 -9.43 -10.42
CA ILE A 76 -10.61 -9.11 -10.36
C ILE A 76 -9.88 -9.94 -9.30
N THR A 77 -8.58 -10.18 -9.52
CA THR A 77 -7.67 -10.76 -8.52
C THR A 77 -6.90 -9.62 -7.87
N LEU A 78 -6.90 -9.57 -6.54
CA LEU A 78 -6.09 -8.60 -5.80
C LEU A 78 -4.60 -8.98 -5.89
N ALA A 79 -3.74 -7.98 -6.04
CA ALA A 79 -2.29 -8.20 -6.10
C ALA A 79 -1.71 -8.63 -4.74
N ALA A 80 -2.25 -8.09 -3.65
CA ALA A 80 -1.81 -8.37 -2.29
C ALA A 80 -3.01 -8.40 -1.32
N ILE A 81 -2.79 -8.92 -0.12
CA ILE A 81 -3.87 -9.08 0.87
C ILE A 81 -4.34 -7.74 1.47
N ASN A 82 -3.44 -6.77 1.55
CA ASN A 82 -3.71 -5.39 1.94
C ASN A 82 -4.04 -4.49 0.75
N SER A 83 -4.27 -5.04 -0.45
CA SER A 83 -4.85 -4.27 -1.55
C SER A 83 -6.16 -3.62 -1.13
N VAL A 84 -6.29 -2.33 -1.47
CA VAL A 84 -7.41 -1.51 -1.04
C VAL A 84 -8.65 -1.83 -1.88
N ILE A 85 -9.75 -2.10 -1.18
CA ILE A 85 -11.08 -2.27 -1.72
C ILE A 85 -11.88 -1.04 -1.33
N GLN A 86 -12.14 -0.17 -2.30
CA GLN A 86 -12.81 1.11 -2.13
C GLN A 86 -14.30 1.02 -2.46
N VAL A 87 -15.05 2.00 -1.98
CA VAL A 87 -16.44 2.23 -2.39
C VAL A 87 -16.63 3.66 -2.83
N THR A 88 -17.64 3.89 -3.66
CA THR A 88 -18.09 5.24 -3.95
C THR A 88 -18.55 5.89 -2.64
N THR A 89 -17.89 6.97 -2.25
CA THR A 89 -18.22 7.72 -1.04
C THR A 89 -19.37 8.69 -1.31
N PHE A 90 -20.25 8.86 -0.32
CA PHE A 90 -21.35 9.81 -0.39
C PHE A 90 -21.20 10.86 0.73
N PRO A 91 -21.75 12.08 0.54
CA PRO A 91 -21.78 13.07 1.62
C PRO A 91 -22.63 12.56 2.79
N ASN A 92 -22.26 12.99 4.00
CA ASN A 92 -22.94 12.68 5.26
C ASN A 92 -23.01 11.18 5.61
N ILE A 93 -22.02 10.39 5.20
CA ILE A 93 -21.85 9.01 5.68
C ILE A 93 -20.91 9.03 6.89
N THR A 94 -21.35 8.45 8.00
CA THR A 94 -20.59 8.36 9.26
C THR A 94 -19.91 7.00 9.42
N MET A 95 -20.47 5.95 8.82
CA MET A 95 -19.95 4.59 8.89
C MET A 95 -20.23 3.84 7.58
N TYR A 96 -19.25 3.06 7.14
CA TYR A 96 -19.39 2.04 6.10
C TYR A 96 -19.34 0.68 6.75
N ARG A 97 -20.29 -0.19 6.42
CA ARG A 97 -20.33 -1.58 6.87
C ARG A 97 -20.21 -2.51 5.67
N TYR A 98 -19.10 -3.22 5.59
CA TYR A 98 -18.81 -4.18 4.53
C TYR A 98 -19.21 -5.57 5.00
N ARG A 99 -20.16 -6.20 4.30
CA ARG A 99 -20.54 -7.60 4.48
C ARG A 99 -19.78 -8.45 3.47
N VAL A 100 -18.92 -9.34 3.95
CA VAL A 100 -18.00 -10.14 3.12
C VAL A 100 -18.30 -11.63 3.27
N TYR A 101 -18.48 -12.32 2.13
CA TYR A 101 -18.63 -13.78 2.08
C TYR A 101 -17.47 -14.40 1.32
N LYS A 102 -16.96 -15.53 1.81
CA LYS A 102 -16.16 -16.43 1.00
C LYS A 102 -17.07 -17.14 -0.01
N ILE A 103 -16.61 -17.30 -1.24
CA ILE A 103 -17.30 -17.97 -2.33
C ILE A 103 -16.55 -19.26 -2.66
N VAL A 104 -17.26 -20.38 -2.69
CA VAL A 104 -16.74 -21.68 -3.16
C VAL A 104 -17.73 -22.24 -4.17
N GLY A 105 -17.25 -22.57 -5.37
CA GLY A 105 -18.12 -23.06 -6.45
C GLY A 105 -19.21 -22.06 -6.88
N GLY A 106 -18.98 -20.76 -6.71
CA GLY A 106 -19.94 -19.70 -7.03
C GLY A 106 -21.01 -19.43 -5.97
N VAL A 107 -20.93 -20.09 -4.81
CA VAL A 107 -21.93 -19.96 -3.73
C VAL A 107 -21.28 -19.36 -2.47
N PRO A 108 -21.94 -18.43 -1.76
CA PRO A 108 -21.52 -18.01 -0.42
C PRO A 108 -21.41 -19.17 0.55
N THR A 109 -20.26 -19.29 1.22
CA THR A 109 -19.97 -20.34 2.20
C THR A 109 -19.72 -19.75 3.58
N GLY A 110 -20.36 -20.32 4.60
CA GLY A 110 -20.19 -19.90 5.99
C GLY A 110 -20.98 -18.63 6.35
N ALA A 111 -20.71 -18.12 7.56
CA ALA A 111 -21.27 -16.87 8.02
C ALA A 111 -20.53 -15.67 7.38
N PRO A 112 -21.22 -14.55 7.09
CA PRO A 112 -20.54 -13.35 6.63
C PRO A 112 -19.65 -12.77 7.72
N GLN A 113 -18.55 -12.16 7.29
CA GLN A 113 -17.78 -11.27 8.13
C GLN A 113 -18.24 -9.83 7.90
N TYR A 114 -18.16 -9.02 8.96
CA TYR A 114 -18.49 -7.61 8.91
C TYR A 114 -17.25 -6.80 9.23
N VAL A 115 -16.98 -5.79 8.39
CA VAL A 115 -15.96 -4.78 8.64
C VAL A 115 -16.66 -3.43 8.71
N GLU A 116 -16.51 -2.72 9.82
CA GLU A 116 -17.12 -1.40 10.02
C GLU A 116 -16.02 -0.35 10.10
N ARG A 117 -16.02 0.61 9.18
CA ARG A 117 -15.01 1.68 9.13
C ARG A 117 -15.62 3.05 8.78
N PRO A 118 -15.10 4.15 9.34
CA PRO A 118 -15.51 5.49 8.90
C PRO A 118 -14.94 5.82 7.51
N GLN A 119 -13.91 5.08 7.07
CA GLN A 119 -13.34 5.21 5.73
C GLN A 119 -14.15 4.43 4.69
N GLY A 120 -14.32 5.03 3.51
CA GLY A 120 -14.93 4.41 2.31
C GLY A 120 -14.02 3.38 1.62
N TYR A 121 -13.17 2.70 2.38
CA TYR A 121 -12.35 1.60 1.90
C TYR A 121 -12.02 0.63 3.04
N PHE A 122 -11.63 -0.59 2.69
CA PHE A 122 -11.04 -1.58 3.59
C PHE A 122 -10.08 -2.48 2.80
N SER A 123 -9.33 -3.33 3.49
CA SER A 123 -8.58 -4.43 2.88
C SER A 123 -8.84 -5.73 3.66
N PHE A 124 -8.44 -6.88 3.11
CA PHE A 124 -8.67 -8.16 3.79
C PHE A 124 -7.97 -8.24 5.16
N THR A 125 -6.88 -7.50 5.37
CA THR A 125 -6.21 -7.44 6.69
C THR A 125 -7.06 -6.79 7.78
N ASN A 126 -8.16 -6.10 7.43
CA ASN A 126 -9.14 -5.60 8.40
C ASN A 126 -10.18 -6.64 8.81
N MET A 127 -10.21 -7.81 8.16
CA MET A 127 -11.14 -8.90 8.47
C MET A 127 -10.56 -9.80 9.57
N ALA A 128 -11.43 -10.44 10.36
CA ALA A 128 -11.02 -11.33 11.43
C ALA A 128 -10.27 -12.59 10.92
N SER A 129 -10.58 -13.03 9.70
CA SER A 129 -9.89 -14.11 9.01
C SER A 129 -10.05 -13.95 7.49
N TYR A 130 -9.10 -14.48 6.74
CA TYR A 130 -9.09 -14.45 5.29
C TYR A 130 -8.17 -15.57 4.78
N ASP A 131 -8.42 -16.02 3.56
CA ASP A 131 -7.68 -17.09 2.91
C ASP A 131 -7.09 -16.56 1.60
N TYR A 132 -5.82 -16.92 1.34
CA TYR A 132 -5.20 -16.67 0.05
C TYR A 132 -5.85 -17.53 -1.04
N ALA A 133 -5.70 -17.09 -2.30
CA ALA A 133 -6.24 -17.78 -3.48
C ALA A 133 -7.73 -18.13 -3.38
N SER A 134 -8.50 -17.31 -2.67
CA SER A 134 -9.93 -17.51 -2.43
C SER A 134 -10.75 -16.39 -3.05
N THR A 135 -11.96 -16.73 -3.52
CA THR A 135 -12.90 -15.76 -4.07
C THR A 135 -13.83 -15.24 -2.98
N TYR A 136 -14.14 -13.94 -3.02
CA TYR A 136 -15.03 -13.31 -2.06
C TYR A 136 -16.10 -12.47 -2.76
N SER A 137 -17.26 -12.34 -2.11
CA SER A 137 -18.30 -11.38 -2.48
C SER A 137 -18.41 -10.33 -1.39
N ILE A 138 -18.52 -9.06 -1.80
CA ILE A 138 -18.49 -7.90 -0.92
C ILE A 138 -19.73 -7.06 -1.20
N GLN A 139 -20.44 -6.70 -0.14
CA GLN A 139 -21.59 -5.81 -0.18
C GLN A 139 -21.34 -4.68 0.81
N VAL A 140 -21.77 -3.46 0.47
CA VAL A 140 -21.60 -2.28 1.33
C VAL A 140 -22.96 -1.76 1.79
N GLU A 141 -23.07 -1.53 3.10
CA GLU A 141 -24.17 -0.85 3.76
C GLU A 141 -23.65 0.51 4.26
N LEU A 142 -24.41 1.57 4.02
CA LEU A 142 -24.02 2.95 4.39
C LEU A 142 -24.84 3.41 5.59
N GLN A 143 -24.18 3.96 6.60
CA GLN A 143 -24.83 4.60 7.75
C GLN A 143 -24.66 6.11 7.67
N ARG A 144 -25.74 6.83 8.00
CA ARG A 144 -25.75 8.28 8.17
C ARG A 144 -25.86 8.61 9.64
#